data_AF-A0A957ES96-F1
#
_entry.id   AF-A0A957ES96-F1
#
_cell.length_a   1.000
_cell.length_b   1.000
_cell.length_c   1.000
_cell.angle_alpha   90.00
_cell.angle_beta   90.00
_cell.angle_gamma   90.00
#
_symmetry.space_group_name_H-M   'P 1'
#
loop_
_entity.id
_entity.type
_entity.pdbx_description
1 polymer ?
#
loop_
_entity_poly.entity_id
_entity_poly.type
_entity_poly.pdbx_seq_one_letter_code
_entity_poly.pdbx_strand_id
1 'polypeptide(L)'
;MDIQLTTTVTDVTVYPDRARVVCGGECVVTVGQQRLLLDNLPLTLDADSLRVTGRGEAQVRLLSVDVVRQHFAEAPAAKVRELEQAIEQAEDELQQLADAQAGWQAQLSHLDGLRGQTAVFASIHLSMPVSVGSCGNKPPTHGQPLASYPVAANYPRRYLDQRQGLPILLT
;
A
#
# COMPACT_ATOMS: atom_id res chain seq x y z
N MET A 1 9.81 -24.27 36.53
CA MET A 1 9.03 -24.83 35.42
C MET A 1 8.26 -23.67 34.84
N ASP A 2 8.48 -23.42 33.56
CA ASP A 2 8.11 -22.15 32.93
C ASP A 2 6.87 -22.38 32.07
N ILE A 3 5.85 -21.55 32.27
CA ILE A 3 4.57 -21.65 31.55
C ILE A 3 4.46 -20.41 30.68
N GLN A 4 4.28 -20.62 29.38
CA GLN A 4 4.03 -19.56 28.42
C GLN A 4 2.57 -19.10 28.54
N LEU A 5 2.37 -17.80 28.76
CA LEU A 5 1.07 -17.17 28.85
C LEU A 5 0.84 -16.33 27.59
N THR A 6 -0.12 -16.75 26.78
CA THR A 6 -0.64 -15.90 25.70
C THR A 6 -1.70 -14.98 26.27
N THR A 7 -1.50 -13.66 26.16
CA THR A 7 -2.50 -12.66 26.54
C THR A 7 -3.13 -12.00 25.34
N THR A 8 -4.38 -11.61 25.49
CA THR A 8 -5.09 -10.75 24.54
C THR A 8 -5.30 -9.36 25.14
N VAL A 9 -5.23 -8.33 24.29
CA VAL A 9 -5.55 -6.96 24.68
C VAL A 9 -7.07 -6.87 24.86
N THR A 10 -7.51 -6.56 26.07
CA THR A 10 -8.95 -6.46 26.41
C THR A 10 -9.45 -5.03 26.29
N ASP A 11 -8.64 -4.05 26.72
CA ASP A 11 -9.00 -2.64 26.70
C ASP A 11 -7.79 -1.75 26.43
N VAL A 12 -8.02 -0.65 25.72
CA VAL A 12 -7.00 0.37 25.45
C VAL A 12 -7.61 1.76 25.63
N THR A 13 -7.08 2.50 26.59
CA THR A 13 -7.41 3.91 26.78
C THR A 13 -6.24 4.78 26.34
N VAL A 14 -6.43 5.64 25.33
CA VAL A 14 -5.39 6.51 24.79
C VAL A 14 -5.50 7.93 25.36
N TYR A 15 -4.40 8.45 25.88
CA TYR A 15 -4.20 9.85 26.27
C TYR A 15 -3.25 10.53 25.27
N PRO A 16 -3.15 11.87 25.27
CA PRO A 16 -2.29 12.60 24.32
C PRO A 16 -0.80 12.22 24.40
N ASP A 17 -0.33 11.83 25.59
CA ASP A 17 1.07 11.55 25.87
C ASP A 17 1.36 10.06 26.15
N ARG A 18 0.34 9.24 26.42
CA ARG A 18 0.48 7.84 26.82
C ARG A 18 -0.75 7.02 26.49
N ALA A 19 -0.60 5.70 26.39
CA ALA A 19 -1.74 4.78 26.32
C ALA A 19 -1.72 3.83 27.51
N ARG A 20 -2.88 3.62 28.11
CA ARG A 20 -3.10 2.56 29.10
C ARG A 20 -3.66 1.35 28.37
N VAL A 21 -2.93 0.24 28.44
CA VAL A 21 -3.32 -1.04 27.84
C VAL A 21 -3.63 -2.02 28.96
N VAL A 22 -4.77 -2.70 28.86
CA VAL A 22 -5.15 -3.79 29.76
C VAL A 22 -5.16 -5.08 28.95
N CYS A 23 -4.29 -6.02 29.33
CA CYS A 23 -4.20 -7.35 28.74
C CYS A 23 -4.60 -8.40 29.76
N GLY A 24 -5.26 -9.46 29.30
CA GLY A 24 -5.66 -10.60 30.12
C GLY A 24 -5.32 -11.92 29.44
N GLY A 25 -5.10 -12.96 30.23
CA GLY A 25 -4.86 -14.31 29.75
C GLY A 25 -5.11 -15.31 30.86
N GLU A 26 -5.47 -16.53 30.49
CA GLU A 26 -5.69 -17.64 31.42
C GLU A 26 -4.57 -18.65 31.28
N CYS A 27 -4.10 -19.20 32.40
CA CYS A 27 -3.17 -20.32 32.40
C CYS A 27 -3.52 -21.30 33.51
N VAL A 28 -3.27 -22.58 33.25
CA VAL A 28 -3.41 -23.63 34.25
C VAL A 28 -2.10 -23.72 35.03
N VAL A 29 -2.16 -23.42 36.32
CA VAL A 29 -1.02 -23.42 37.24
C VAL A 29 -1.20 -24.57 38.21
N THR A 30 -0.17 -25.41 38.38
CA THR A 30 -0.17 -26.50 39.37
C THR A 30 0.37 -26.00 40.71
N VAL A 31 0.04 -26.70 41.80
CA VAL A 31 0.46 -26.33 43.15
C VAL A 31 2.00 -26.32 43.23
N GLY A 32 2.59 -25.16 43.54
CA GLY A 32 4.04 -24.98 43.65
C GLY A 32 4.50 -23.60 43.18
N GLN A 33 5.81 -23.41 43.07
CA GLN A 33 6.41 -22.21 42.48
C GLN A 33 6.56 -22.41 40.96
N GLN A 34 5.90 -21.55 40.18
CA GLN A 34 5.97 -21.55 38.72
C GLN A 34 6.28 -20.16 38.20
N ARG A 35 7.04 -20.08 37.10
CA ARG A 35 7.34 -18.83 36.43
C ARG A 35 6.42 -18.72 35.22
N LEU A 36 5.67 -17.63 35.15
CA LEU A 36 4.86 -17.30 33.99
C LEU A 36 5.70 -16.41 33.07
N LEU A 37 5.83 -16.82 31.82
CA LEU A 37 6.50 -16.05 30.78
C LEU A 37 5.43 -15.40 29.91
N LEU A 38 5.51 -14.08 29.80
CA LEU A 38 4.61 -13.27 28.99
C LEU A 38 5.42 -12.62 27.88
N ASP A 39 5.15 -13.05 26.65
CA ASP A 39 5.82 -12.55 25.46
C ASP A 39 5.02 -11.39 24.82
N ASN A 40 5.66 -10.69 23.88
CA ASN A 40 5.05 -9.60 23.09
C ASN A 40 4.53 -8.41 23.90
N LEU A 41 5.29 -7.98 24.92
CA LEU A 41 5.01 -6.72 25.59
C LEU A 41 5.40 -5.53 24.69
N PRO A 42 4.62 -4.43 24.70
CA PRO A 42 4.93 -3.23 23.91
C PRO A 42 6.34 -2.70 24.21
N LEU A 43 7.12 -2.35 23.19
CA LEU A 43 8.51 -1.89 23.35
C LEU A 43 8.60 -0.55 24.11
N THR A 44 7.56 0.27 24.01
CA THR A 44 7.42 1.56 24.72
C THR A 44 6.91 1.40 26.16
N LEU A 45 6.72 0.16 26.64
CA LEU A 45 6.28 -0.09 28.00
C LEU A 45 7.32 0.37 29.02
N ASP A 46 6.82 1.11 30.00
CA ASP A 46 7.56 1.47 31.20
C ASP A 46 7.39 0.38 32.26
N ALA A 47 8.52 -0.20 32.71
CA ALA A 47 8.52 -1.31 33.66
C ALA A 47 7.95 -0.89 35.03
N ASP A 48 8.14 0.36 35.43
CA ASP A 48 7.67 0.88 36.71
C ASP A 48 6.14 1.09 36.75
N SER A 49 5.53 1.26 35.58
CA SER A 49 4.07 1.43 35.44
C SER A 49 3.32 0.10 35.33
N LEU A 50 4.01 -1.03 35.32
CA LEU A 50 3.39 -2.34 35.15
C LEU A 50 2.65 -2.74 36.44
N ARG A 51 1.37 -3.10 36.29
CA ARG A 51 0.53 -3.61 37.37
C ARG A 51 0.03 -5.00 36.99
N VAL A 52 0.40 -6.01 37.78
CA VAL A 52 -0.07 -7.40 37.59
C VAL A 52 -1.05 -7.75 38.69
N THR A 53 -2.16 -8.34 38.30
CA THR A 53 -3.11 -8.95 39.23
C THR A 53 -3.43 -10.35 38.73
N GLY A 54 -3.25 -11.35 39.57
CA GLY A 54 -3.68 -12.72 39.30
C GLY A 54 -4.90 -13.05 40.15
N ARG A 55 -5.92 -13.63 39.54
CA ARG A 55 -7.03 -14.28 40.25
C ARG A 55 -7.02 -15.76 39.86
N GLY A 56 -7.28 -16.63 40.81
CA GLY A 56 -7.36 -18.07 40.59
C GLY A 56 -8.26 -18.74 41.62
N GLU A 57 -8.66 -19.98 41.34
CA GLU A 57 -9.52 -20.77 42.23
C GLU A 57 -8.81 -21.19 43.53
N ALA A 58 -7.48 -21.32 43.49
CA ALA A 58 -6.63 -21.49 44.66
C ALA A 58 -6.05 -20.14 45.13
N GLN A 59 -5.57 -20.07 46.38
CA GLN A 59 -4.92 -18.86 46.91
C GLN A 59 -3.62 -18.58 46.13
N VAL A 60 -3.71 -17.70 45.13
CA VAL A 60 -2.55 -17.29 44.31
C VAL A 60 -1.84 -16.12 44.99
N ARG A 61 -0.53 -16.24 45.18
CA ARG A 61 0.34 -15.15 45.63
C ARG A 61 1.39 -14.86 44.58
N LEU A 62 1.40 -13.64 44.07
CA LEU A 62 2.47 -13.13 43.21
C LEU A 62 3.70 -12.84 44.07
N LEU A 63 4.84 -13.42 43.71
CA LEU A 63 6.10 -13.28 44.46
C LEU A 63 6.93 -12.11 43.93
N SER A 64 7.26 -12.15 42.64
CA SER A 64 8.00 -11.11 41.93
C SER A 64 7.46 -10.95 40.52
N VAL A 65 7.68 -9.78 39.95
CA VAL A 65 7.41 -9.47 38.55
C VAL A 65 8.67 -8.82 38.01
N ASP A 66 9.28 -9.47 37.02
CA ASP A 66 10.51 -9.00 36.40
C ASP A 66 10.24 -8.76 34.91
N VAL A 67 10.56 -7.55 34.42
CA VAL A 67 10.48 -7.20 33.00
C VAL A 67 11.89 -7.21 32.45
N VAL A 68 12.16 -8.15 31.53
CA VAL A 68 13.46 -8.23 30.85
C VAL A 68 13.27 -7.78 29.41
N ARG A 69 13.94 -6.68 29.03
CA ARG A 69 14.05 -6.29 27.61
C ARG A 69 15.04 -7.24 26.94
N GLN A 70 14.50 -8.20 26.21
CA GLN A 70 15.30 -9.05 25.35
C GLN A 70 15.59 -8.28 24.05
N HIS A 71 16.76 -7.66 23.98
CA HIS A 71 17.29 -7.15 22.73
C HIS A 71 17.82 -8.35 21.94
N PHE A 72 17.13 -8.74 20.87
CA PHE A 72 17.67 -9.69 19.90
C PHE A 72 18.88 -9.02 19.23
N ALA A 73 20.09 -9.35 19.72
CA ALA A 73 21.35 -8.76 19.25
C ALA A 73 21.68 -9.14 17.80
N GLU A 74 21.10 -10.23 17.30
CA GLU A 74 21.07 -10.58 15.90
C GLU A 74 19.63 -10.50 15.42
N ALA A 75 19.34 -9.50 14.59
CA ALA A 75 18.22 -9.64 13.66
C ALA A 75 18.45 -10.97 12.92
N PRO A 76 17.50 -11.92 12.94
CA PRO A 76 17.71 -13.22 12.32
C PRO A 76 18.09 -12.98 10.87
N ALA A 77 19.36 -13.20 10.53
CA ALA A 77 19.95 -12.77 9.26
C ALA A 77 19.17 -13.31 8.06
N ALA A 78 18.48 -14.44 8.23
CA ALA A 78 17.55 -14.99 7.26
C ALA A 78 16.35 -14.06 6.99
N LYS A 79 15.68 -13.55 8.03
CA LYS A 79 14.50 -12.69 7.86
C LYS A 79 14.86 -11.33 7.27
N VAL A 80 16.02 -10.79 7.63
CA VAL A 80 16.53 -9.54 7.05
C VAL A 80 16.82 -9.74 5.57
N ARG A 81 17.53 -10.82 5.19
CA ARG A 81 17.80 -11.15 3.79
C ARG A 81 16.53 -11.37 2.97
N GLU A 82 15.53 -12.05 3.52
CA GLU A 82 14.23 -12.23 2.86
C GLU A 82 13.55 -10.88 2.57
N LEU A 83 13.60 -9.95 3.53
CA LEU A 83 13.02 -8.62 3.36
C LEU A 83 13.81 -7.76 2.38
N GLU A 84 15.15 -7.83 2.40
CA GLU A 84 16.02 -7.16 1.43
C GLU A 84 15.73 -7.67 0.01
N GLN A 85 15.58 -8.98 -0.18
CA GLN A 85 15.20 -9.57 -1.47
C GLN A 85 13.81 -9.13 -1.94
N ALA A 86 12.85 -9.01 -1.01
CA ALA A 86 11.51 -8.53 -1.35
C ALA A 86 11.53 -7.05 -1.76
N ILE A 87 12.39 -6.23 -1.15
CA ILE A 87 12.59 -4.83 -1.54
C ILE A 87 13.22 -4.75 -2.94
N GLU A 88 14.30 -5.50 -3.18
CA GLU A 88 14.98 -5.53 -4.49
C GLU A 88 14.02 -5.95 -5.61
N GLN A 89 13.20 -6.98 -5.39
CA GLN A 89 12.17 -7.40 -6.35
C GLN A 89 11.14 -6.29 -6.63
N ALA A 90 10.67 -5.60 -5.60
CA ALA A 90 9.70 -4.51 -5.77
C ALA A 90 10.31 -3.31 -6.51
N GLU A 91 11.59 -3.00 -6.27
CA GLU A 91 12.33 -1.95 -6.98
C GLU A 91 12.53 -2.32 -8.45
N ASP A 92 12.86 -3.58 -8.75
CA ASP A 92 12.97 -4.09 -10.12
C ASP A 92 11.62 -3.99 -10.87
N GLU A 93 10.51 -4.36 -10.23
CA GLU A 93 9.17 -4.22 -10.82
C GLU A 93 8.83 -2.76 -11.11
N LEU A 94 9.14 -1.85 -10.18
CA LEU A 94 8.95 -0.41 -10.38
C LEU A 94 9.79 0.11 -11.55
N GLN A 95 11.04 -0.33 -11.66
CA GLN A 95 11.94 0.09 -12.73
C GLN A 95 11.43 -0.41 -14.09
N GLN A 96 10.98 -1.66 -14.19
CA GLN A 96 10.40 -2.21 -15.41
C GLN A 96 9.17 -1.42 -15.87
N LEU A 97 8.30 -1.04 -14.93
CA LEU A 97 7.12 -0.21 -15.23
C LEU A 97 7.53 1.20 -15.68
N ALA A 98 8.54 1.80 -15.05
CA ALA A 98 9.06 3.11 -15.43
C ALA A 98 9.67 3.09 -16.84
N ASP A 99 10.43 2.05 -17.17
CA ASP A 99 11.04 1.87 -18.50
C ASP A 99 9.95 1.69 -19.57
N ALA A 100 8.91 0.90 -19.29
CA ALA A 100 7.78 0.74 -20.19
C ALA A 100 7.07 2.09 -20.42
N GLN A 101 6.82 2.87 -19.36
CA GLN A 101 6.23 4.19 -19.46
C GLN A 101 7.09 5.14 -20.31
N ALA A 102 8.40 5.15 -20.10
CA ALA A 102 9.33 5.95 -20.89
C ALA A 102 9.29 5.56 -22.38
N GLY A 103 9.20 4.26 -22.68
CA GLY A 103 9.02 3.75 -24.05
C GLY A 103 7.75 4.28 -24.71
N TRP A 104 6.61 4.22 -24.03
CA TRP A 104 5.34 4.76 -24.55
C TRP A 104 5.39 6.29 -24.74
N GLN A 105 6.02 7.02 -23.82
CA GLN A 105 6.20 8.47 -23.94
C GLN A 105 7.08 8.84 -25.13
N ALA A 106 8.17 8.09 -25.36
CA ALA A 106 9.02 8.29 -26.53
C ALA A 106 8.24 8.09 -27.84
N GLN A 107 7.40 7.05 -27.93
CA GLN A 107 6.55 6.82 -29.09
C GLN A 107 5.54 7.95 -29.33
N LEU A 108 4.88 8.44 -28.28
CA LEU A 108 3.96 9.59 -28.39
C LEU A 108 4.69 10.83 -28.91
N SER A 109 5.84 11.16 -28.32
CA SER A 109 6.64 12.32 -28.74
C SER A 109 7.10 12.23 -30.21
N HIS A 110 7.40 11.01 -30.68
CA HIS A 110 7.77 10.77 -32.07
C HIS A 110 6.59 11.04 -33.02
N LEU A 111 5.40 10.52 -32.70
CA LEU A 111 4.18 10.76 -33.48
C LEU A 111 3.78 12.24 -33.50
N ASP A 112 3.92 12.94 -32.38
CA ASP A 112 3.69 14.39 -32.31
C ASP A 112 4.67 15.17 -33.20
N GLY A 113 5.94 14.73 -33.28
CA GLY A 113 6.92 15.26 -34.22
C GLY A 113 6.50 15.12 -35.69
N LEU A 114 6.04 13.94 -36.10
CA LEU A 114 5.53 13.69 -37.45
C LEU A 114 4.28 14.52 -37.77
N ARG A 115 3.36 14.65 -36.79
CA ARG A 115 2.17 15.50 -36.90
C ARG A 115 2.56 16.98 -37.12
N GLY A 116 3.54 17.48 -36.38
CA GLY A 116 4.03 18.84 -36.55
C GLY A 116 4.58 19.10 -37.97
N GLN A 117 5.39 18.17 -38.49
CA GLN A 117 5.96 18.29 -39.84
C GLN A 117 4.90 18.20 -40.95
N THR A 118 3.92 17.32 -40.81
CA THR A 118 2.82 17.19 -41.77
C THR A 118 1.90 18.42 -41.77
N ALA A 119 1.64 19.05 -40.61
CA ALA A 119 0.88 20.30 -40.54
C ALA A 119 1.58 21.48 -41.24
N VAL A 120 2.91 21.56 -41.13
CA VAL A 120 3.71 22.56 -41.85
C VAL A 120 3.72 22.27 -43.35
N PHE A 121 3.85 21.01 -43.76
CA PHE A 121 3.79 20.64 -45.18
C PHE A 121 2.42 20.95 -45.81
N ALA A 122 1.33 20.63 -45.12
CA ALA A 122 -0.04 20.90 -45.60
C ALA A 122 -0.33 22.40 -45.77
N SER A 123 0.18 23.23 -44.84
CA SER A 123 -0.01 24.68 -44.92
C SER A 123 0.82 25.33 -46.03
N ILE A 124 2.03 24.84 -46.31
CA ILE A 124 2.89 25.31 -47.42
C ILE A 124 2.32 24.92 -48.79
N HIS A 125 1.71 23.74 -48.92
CA HIS A 125 1.20 23.28 -50.21
C HIS A 125 -0.16 23.91 -50.61
N LEU A 126 -0.88 24.53 -49.66
CA LEU A 126 -2.18 25.17 -49.91
C LEU A 126 -2.06 26.54 -50.62
N SER A 127 -0.85 27.06 -50.85
CA SER A 127 -0.60 28.33 -51.54
C SER A 127 -0.17 28.20 -53.01
N MET A 128 -0.15 27.00 -53.60
CA MET A 128 0.06 26.82 -55.04
C MET A 128 -1.29 26.58 -55.75
N PRO A 129 -1.61 27.29 -56.86
CA PRO A 129 -2.80 26.97 -57.64
C PRO A 129 -2.59 25.63 -58.35
N VAL A 130 -3.21 24.57 -57.84
CA VAL A 130 -3.31 23.30 -58.57
C VAL A 130 -4.31 23.51 -59.71
N SER A 131 -3.79 23.63 -60.94
CA SER A 131 -4.63 23.60 -62.14
C SER A 131 -5.15 22.17 -62.31
N VAL A 132 -6.39 21.93 -61.89
CA VAL A 132 -7.06 20.64 -62.06
C VAL A 132 -7.45 20.50 -63.53
N GLY A 133 -6.63 19.81 -64.30
CA GLY A 133 -7.00 19.34 -65.63
C GLY A 133 -8.18 18.37 -65.52
N SER A 134 -9.31 18.72 -66.14
CA SER A 134 -10.51 17.88 -66.23
C SER A 134 -10.21 16.61 -67.04
N CYS A 135 -9.73 15.57 -66.38
CA CYS A 135 -9.75 14.20 -66.90
C CYS A 135 -10.91 13.46 -66.25
N GLY A 136 -11.94 13.19 -67.06
CA GLY A 136 -13.15 12.52 -66.62
C GLY A 136 -12.86 11.13 -66.06
N ASN A 137 -13.03 10.99 -64.76
CA ASN A 137 -13.39 9.72 -64.16
C ASN A 137 -14.40 10.02 -63.05
N LYS A 138 -15.63 9.54 -63.22
CA LYS A 138 -16.67 9.64 -62.20
C LYS A 138 -16.15 8.96 -60.93
N PRO A 139 -16.14 9.62 -59.76
CA PRO A 139 -15.86 8.91 -58.52
C PRO A 139 -16.97 7.89 -58.26
N PRO A 140 -16.67 6.69 -57.74
CA PRO A 140 -17.71 5.79 -57.28
C PRO A 140 -18.46 6.47 -56.13
N THR A 141 -19.71 6.84 -56.40
CA THR A 141 -20.69 7.27 -55.41
C THR A 141 -21.01 6.08 -54.49
N HIS A 142 -20.23 5.92 -53.43
CA HIS A 142 -20.73 5.37 -52.18
C HIS A 142 -20.89 6.53 -51.21
N GLY A 143 -22.09 7.09 -51.20
CA GLY A 143 -22.51 8.03 -50.17
C GLY A 143 -22.56 7.31 -48.83
N GLN A 144 -21.67 7.71 -47.92
CA GLN A 144 -21.99 7.79 -46.50
C GLN A 144 -21.51 9.15 -46.02
N PRO A 145 -22.39 9.98 -45.41
CA PRO A 145 -21.97 11.26 -44.86
C PRO A 145 -20.97 11.02 -43.73
N LEU A 146 -19.85 11.75 -43.76
CA LEU A 146 -18.92 11.86 -42.65
C LEU A 146 -19.68 12.44 -41.46
N ALA A 147 -20.21 11.56 -40.61
CA ALA A 147 -20.67 11.92 -39.29
C ALA A 147 -19.49 12.54 -38.56
N SER A 148 -19.69 13.78 -38.12
CA SER A 148 -18.95 14.42 -37.04
C SER A 148 -18.51 13.37 -36.01
N TYR A 149 -17.20 13.19 -35.84
CA TYR A 149 -16.70 12.47 -34.67
C TYR A 149 -16.89 13.39 -33.45
N PRO A 150 -17.76 13.05 -32.50
CA PRO A 150 -17.71 13.72 -31.21
C PRO A 150 -16.41 13.28 -30.53
N VAL A 151 -15.63 14.24 -30.04
CA VAL A 151 -14.62 14.00 -29.00
C VAL A 151 -15.37 13.43 -27.80
N ALA A 152 -15.44 12.10 -27.70
CA ALA A 152 -15.95 11.41 -26.54
C ALA A 152 -14.95 11.61 -25.41
N ALA A 153 -15.17 12.66 -24.64
CA ALA A 153 -14.60 12.85 -23.32
C ALA A 153 -15.04 11.68 -22.44
N ASN A 154 -14.24 10.61 -22.39
CA ASN A 154 -14.43 9.56 -21.41
C ASN A 154 -13.10 8.89 -21.05
N TYR A 155 -12.29 9.63 -20.29
CA TYR A 155 -11.29 9.02 -19.42
C TYR A 155 -11.85 9.05 -17.99
N PRO A 156 -12.01 7.90 -17.32
CA PRO A 156 -12.45 7.89 -15.93
C PRO A 156 -11.33 8.47 -15.07
N ARG A 157 -11.51 9.72 -14.64
CA ARG A 157 -10.79 10.30 -13.51
C ARG A 157 -11.13 9.51 -12.25
N ARG A 158 -10.34 8.50 -11.93
CA ARG A 158 -10.27 7.98 -10.55
C ARG A 158 -9.44 8.97 -9.73
N TYR A 159 -10.11 10.01 -9.24
CA TYR A 159 -9.63 10.73 -8.06
C TYR A 159 -9.88 9.82 -6.85
N LEU A 160 -8.81 9.23 -6.31
CA LEU A 160 -8.80 8.81 -4.91
C LEU A 160 -8.59 10.09 -4.10
N ASP A 161 -9.68 10.82 -3.84
CA ASP A 161 -9.68 11.82 -2.79
C ASP A 161 -9.90 11.12 -1.45
N GLN A 162 -9.00 11.45 -0.54
CA GLN A 162 -9.04 11.06 0.85
C GLN A 162 -10.16 11.82 1.55
N ARG A 163 -10.67 11.17 2.61
CA ARG A 163 -11.29 11.73 3.82
C ARG A 163 -12.78 11.47 3.98
N GLN A 164 -13.04 11.01 5.21
CA GLN A 164 -14.29 10.93 5.97
C GLN A 164 -15.10 9.66 5.70
N GLY A 165 -15.44 8.82 6.68
CA GLY A 165 -15.22 8.84 8.12
C GLY A 165 -16.24 7.90 8.75
N LEU A 166 -15.74 6.97 9.58
CA LEU A 166 -16.41 6.35 10.73
C LEU A 166 -17.49 5.26 10.49
N PRO A 167 -17.75 4.42 11.52
CA PRO A 167 -17.74 2.96 11.44
C PRO A 167 -19.15 2.36 11.57
N ILE A 168 -19.30 1.08 11.21
CA ILE A 168 -20.44 0.29 11.64
C ILE A 168 -19.97 -1.06 12.19
N LEU A 169 -20.26 -1.21 13.48
CA LEU A 169 -20.13 -2.40 14.30
C LEU A 169 -20.85 -3.60 13.67
N LEU A 170 -20.24 -4.78 13.78
CA LEU A 170 -20.96 -6.04 13.79
C LEU A 170 -20.38 -6.90 14.93
N THR A 171 -21.33 -7.36 15.74
CA THR A 171 -21.26 -8.07 17.01
C THR A 171 -20.29 -9.23 17.05
#